data_AF-A0A1Q7X8F8-F1
#
_entry.id   AF-A0A1Q7X8F8-F1
#
_cell.length_a   1.000
_cell.length_b   1.000
_cell.length_c   1.000
_cell.angle_alpha   90.00
_cell.angle_beta   90.00
_cell.angle_gamma   90.00
#
_symmetry.space_group_name_H-M   'P 1'
#
loop_
_entity.id
_entity.type
_entity.pdbx_description
1 polymer ?
#
loop_
_entity_poly.entity_id
_entity_poly.type
_entity_poly.pdbx_seq_one_letter_code
_entity_poly.pdbx_strand_id
1 'polypeptide(L)'
;MVWARDLVHKYGQNLLRLYIFSTHYRYDIEFTENNLLGVKPLLEKLYLARSKVSDKTDKELMTLVEDFFNSLNDDLNSAVALEVLDKICTGMINGNNLSTDQFVRICRVLGIEL
;
A
#
# COMPACT_ATOMS: atom_id res chain seq x y z
N MET A 1 8.44 14.82 -21.42
CA MET A 1 7.70 13.54 -21.54
C MET A 1 8.39 12.53 -20.65
N VAL A 2 7.64 11.80 -19.83
CA VAL A 2 8.18 10.79 -18.90
C VAL A 2 7.57 9.45 -19.27
N TRP A 3 8.38 8.41 -19.44
CA TRP A 3 7.90 7.07 -19.79
C TRP A 3 7.82 6.19 -18.54
N ALA A 4 6.74 5.41 -18.42
CA ALA A 4 6.59 4.46 -17.33
C ALA A 4 7.76 3.46 -17.26
N ARG A 5 8.29 3.02 -18.41
CA ARG A 5 9.43 2.09 -18.46
C ARG A 5 10.67 2.65 -17.76
N ASP A 6 10.92 3.95 -17.92
CA ASP A 6 12.10 4.62 -17.37
C ASP A 6 11.96 4.76 -15.86
N LEU A 7 10.75 5.09 -15.38
CA LEU A 7 10.43 5.15 -13.95
C LEU A 7 10.52 3.78 -13.30
N VAL A 8 9.98 2.73 -13.93
CA VAL A 8 10.09 1.36 -13.42
C VAL A 8 11.54 0.92 -13.33
N HIS A 9 12.37 1.25 -14.33
CA HIS A 9 13.80 0.93 -14.30
C HIS A 9 14.54 1.68 -13.18
N LYS A 10 14.20 2.95 -12.94
CA LYS A 10 14.87 3.79 -11.92
C LYS A 10 14.39 3.50 -10.48
N TYR A 11 13.10 3.22 -10.29
CA TYR A 11 12.45 3.20 -8.97
C TYR A 11 11.77 1.88 -8.60
N GLY A 12 11.60 0.98 -9.56
CA GLY A 12 10.86 -0.26 -9.37
C GLY A 12 9.34 -0.11 -9.57
N GLN A 13 8.72 -1.20 -9.99
CA GLN A 13 7.29 -1.25 -10.33
C GLN A 13 6.37 -0.98 -9.13
N ASN A 14 6.72 -1.48 -7.95
CA ASN A 14 5.87 -1.37 -6.75
C ASN A 14 5.75 0.08 -6.26
N LEU A 15 6.84 0.86 -6.34
CA LEU A 15 6.82 2.27 -5.96
C LEU A 15 5.95 3.08 -6.94
N LEU A 16 6.07 2.80 -8.24
CA LEU A 16 5.23 3.45 -9.25
C LEU A 16 3.74 3.11 -9.06
N ARG A 17 3.40 1.84 -8.78
CA ARG A 17 2.01 1.42 -8.49
C ARG A 17 1.44 2.14 -7.28
N LEU A 18 2.16 2.14 -6.16
CA LEU A 18 1.73 2.85 -4.95
C LEU A 18 1.55 4.36 -5.21
N TYR A 19 2.44 4.96 -5.99
CA TYR A 19 2.30 6.37 -6.35
C TYR A 19 1.03 6.65 -7.17
N ILE A 20 0.70 5.82 -8.15
CA ILE A 20 -0.56 5.96 -8.90
C ILE A 20 -1.77 5.83 -7.97
N PHE A 21 -1.73 4.90 -7.01
CA PHE A 21 -2.80 4.73 -6.02
C PHE A 21 -2.86 5.82 -4.95
N SER A 22 -1.81 6.62 -4.78
CA SER A 22 -1.76 7.69 -3.78
C SER A 22 -2.68 8.87 -4.07
N THR A 23 -3.17 8.96 -5.30
CA THR A 23 -4.13 9.99 -5.73
C THR A 23 -5.43 9.32 -6.13
N HIS A 24 -6.57 9.93 -5.81
CA HIS A 24 -7.87 9.41 -6.24
C HIS A 24 -7.93 9.36 -7.77
N TYR A 25 -8.48 8.28 -8.32
CA TYR A 25 -8.49 8.03 -9.78
C TYR A 25 -9.20 9.12 -10.62
N ARG A 26 -10.00 9.98 -9.97
CA ARG A 26 -10.75 11.08 -10.59
C ARG A 26 -9.96 12.40 -10.64
N TYR A 27 -8.83 12.50 -9.96
CA TYR A 27 -7.97 13.68 -9.99
C TYR A 27 -6.86 13.51 -11.02
N ASP A 28 -6.44 14.63 -11.59
CA ASP A 28 -5.26 14.67 -12.45
C ASP A 28 -4.01 14.33 -11.64
N ILE A 29 -3.20 13.42 -12.17
CA ILE A 29 -1.92 13.06 -11.56
C ILE A 29 -0.84 13.98 -12.13
N GLU A 30 -0.43 14.98 -11.35
CA GLU A 30 0.74 15.79 -11.65
C GLU A 30 2.01 15.07 -11.21
N PHE A 31 2.73 14.49 -12.18
CA PHE A 31 3.97 13.79 -11.90
C PHE A 31 5.09 14.75 -11.49
N THR A 32 5.62 14.53 -10.29
CA THR A 32 6.94 15.03 -9.89
C THR A 32 7.74 13.90 -9.24
N GLU A 33 9.05 13.91 -9.43
CA GLU A 33 9.96 12.94 -8.79
C GLU A 33 9.84 13.00 -7.26
N ASN A 34 9.61 14.20 -6.70
CA ASN A 34 9.40 14.39 -5.26
C ASN A 34 8.13 13.70 -4.77
N ASN A 35 7.01 13.80 -5.50
CA ASN A 35 5.75 13.15 -5.09
C ASN A 35 5.88 11.63 -5.17
N LEU A 36 6.56 11.09 -6.18
CA LEU A 36 6.86 9.66 -6.29
C LEU A 36 7.71 9.18 -5.10
N LEU A 37 8.78 9.90 -4.79
CA LEU A 37 9.67 9.57 -3.66
C LEU A 37 8.97 9.75 -2.31
N GLY A 38 7.97 10.62 -2.20
CA GLY A 38 7.14 10.78 -1.00
C GLY A 38 6.38 9.51 -0.61
N VAL A 39 6.11 8.61 -1.55
CA VAL A 39 5.42 7.33 -1.30
C VAL A 39 6.39 6.20 -0.93
N LYS A 40 7.70 6.40 -1.11
CA LYS A 40 8.74 5.40 -0.81
C LYS A 40 8.72 4.91 0.65
N PRO A 41 8.53 5.76 1.68
CA PRO A 41 8.47 5.29 3.06
C PRO A 41 7.35 4.26 3.32
N LEU A 42 6.20 4.41 2.66
CA LEU A 42 5.10 3.44 2.76
C LEU A 42 5.51 2.09 2.17
N LEU A 43 6.19 2.09 1.02
CA LEU A 43 6.70 0.87 0.40
C LEU A 43 7.72 0.16 1.31
N GLU A 44 8.63 0.91 1.94
CA GLU A 44 9.61 0.37 2.88
C GLU A 44 8.94 -0.24 4.11
N LYS A 45 7.94 0.44 4.69
CA LYS A 45 7.13 -0.12 5.78
C LYS A 45 6.41 -1.40 5.36
N LEU A 46 5.89 -1.47 4.15
CA LEU A 46 5.20 -2.65 3.64
C LEU A 46 6.15 -3.84 3.47
N TYR A 47 7.39 -3.62 3.01
CA TYR A 47 8.42 -4.66 3.02
C TYR A 47 8.81 -5.12 4.43
N LEU A 48 8.89 -4.19 5.39
CA LEU A 48 9.15 -4.53 6.81
C LEU A 48 7.98 -5.26 7.46
N ALA A 49 6.74 -4.86 7.15
CA ALA A 49 5.54 -5.53 7.66
C ALA A 49 5.46 -6.97 7.13
N ARG A 50 5.85 -7.20 5.87
CA ARG A 50 5.92 -8.54 5.30
C ARG A 50 6.80 -9.49 6.11
N SER A 51 7.95 -9.03 6.64
CA SER A 51 8.82 -9.91 7.43
C SER A 51 8.26 -10.22 8.83
N LYS A 52 7.17 -9.56 9.23
CA LYS A 52 6.47 -9.72 10.51
C LYS A 52 5.09 -10.38 10.38
N VAL A 53 4.75 -10.93 9.21
CA VAL A 53 3.52 -11.72 9.05
C VAL A 53 3.53 -12.92 9.99
N SER A 54 2.35 -13.25 10.50
CA SER A 54 2.12 -14.31 11.47
C SER A 54 1.06 -15.26 10.93
N ASP A 55 0.72 -16.31 11.68
CA ASP A 55 -0.43 -17.18 11.37
C ASP A 55 -1.72 -16.70 12.06
N LYS A 56 -1.59 -15.72 12.96
CA LYS A 56 -2.70 -15.15 13.72
C LYS A 56 -3.01 -13.74 13.23
N THR A 57 -4.26 -13.33 13.40
CA THR A 57 -4.69 -11.95 13.14
C THR A 57 -5.27 -11.36 14.42
N ASP A 58 -4.71 -10.26 14.88
CA ASP A 58 -5.25 -9.50 16.00
C ASP A 58 -6.48 -8.70 15.57
N LYS A 59 -7.46 -8.58 16.47
CA LYS A 59 -8.76 -7.97 16.17
C LYS A 59 -8.64 -6.54 15.65
N GLU A 60 -7.70 -5.77 16.17
CA GLU A 60 -7.43 -4.40 15.74
C GLU A 60 -6.98 -4.33 14.27
N LEU A 61 -6.04 -5.21 13.86
CA LEU A 61 -5.61 -5.28 12.46
C LEU A 61 -6.71 -5.84 11.56
N MET A 62 -7.55 -6.75 12.06
CA MET A 62 -8.71 -7.24 11.30
C MET A 62 -9.67 -6.11 10.94
N THR A 63 -10.00 -5.23 11.89
CA THR A 63 -10.82 -4.04 11.63
C THR A 63 -10.18 -3.12 10.59
N LEU A 64 -8.87 -2.88 10.69
CA LEU A 64 -8.16 -2.07 9.68
C LEU A 64 -8.16 -2.73 8.29
N VAL A 65 -8.08 -4.05 8.21
CA VAL A 65 -8.20 -4.78 6.93
C VAL A 65 -9.60 -4.57 6.33
N GLU A 66 -10.65 -4.64 7.14
CA GLU A 66 -12.01 -4.35 6.69
C GLU A 66 -12.15 -2.90 6.22
N ASP A 67 -11.61 -1.93 6.97
CA ASP A 67 -11.61 -0.51 6.61
C ASP A 67 -10.85 -0.26 5.28
N PHE A 68 -9.77 -0.99 5.04
CA PHE A 68 -9.02 -0.95 3.79
C PHE A 68 -9.91 -1.36 2.61
N PHE A 69 -10.61 -2.49 2.73
CA PHE A 69 -11.52 -2.96 1.67
C PHE A 69 -12.75 -2.07 1.51
N ASN A 70 -13.29 -1.55 2.60
CA ASN A 70 -14.41 -0.62 2.57
C ASN A 70 -14.04 0.69 1.85
N SER A 71 -12.83 1.19 2.06
CA SER A 71 -12.30 2.36 1.36
C SER A 71 -12.22 2.15 -0.16
N LEU A 72 -11.85 0.94 -0.60
CA LEU A 72 -11.84 0.61 -2.04
C LEU A 72 -13.24 0.39 -2.60
N ASN A 73 -14.19 -0.10 -1.80
CA ASN A 73 -15.58 -0.24 -2.22
C ASN A 73 -16.29 1.12 -2.35
N ASP A 74 -15.84 2.13 -1.60
CA ASP A 74 -16.30 3.51 -1.73
C ASP A 74 -15.56 4.19 -2.89
N ASP A 75 -16.09 3.99 -4.10
CA ASP A 75 -15.60 4.63 -5.34
C ASP A 75 -14.09 4.49 -5.53
N LEU A 76 -13.51 3.32 -5.24
CA LEU A 76 -12.06 3.07 -5.39
C LEU A 76 -11.18 4.15 -4.73
N ASN A 77 -11.55 4.60 -3.53
CA ASN A 77 -10.79 5.61 -2.79
C ASN A 77 -9.46 5.06 -2.29
N SER A 78 -8.51 4.93 -3.22
CA SER A 78 -7.20 4.34 -3.01
C SER A 78 -6.30 5.18 -2.12
N ALA A 79 -6.50 6.50 -2.08
CA ALA A 79 -5.77 7.39 -1.20
C ALA A 79 -6.04 7.04 0.27
N VAL A 80 -7.31 6.90 0.65
CA VAL A 80 -7.71 6.46 2.00
C VAL A 80 -7.27 5.02 2.25
N ALA A 81 -7.39 4.14 1.26
CA ALA A 81 -6.90 2.77 1.39
C ALA A 81 -5.39 2.72 1.70
N LEU A 82 -4.56 3.58 1.10
CA LEU A 82 -3.13 3.67 1.41
C LEU A 82 -2.85 4.24 2.80
N GLU A 83 -3.67 5.18 3.30
CA GLU A 83 -3.56 5.64 4.69
C GLU A 83 -3.85 4.51 5.68
N VAL A 84 -4.88 3.70 5.41
CA VAL A 84 -5.20 2.52 6.22
C VAL A 84 -4.09 1.47 6.12
N LEU A 85 -3.52 1.27 4.93
CA LEU A 85 -2.37 0.38 4.72
C LEU A 85 -1.15 0.82 5.56
N ASP A 86 -0.87 2.12 5.64
CA ASP A 86 0.21 2.64 6.49
C ASP A 86 -0.02 2.31 7.97
N LYS A 87 -1.28 2.43 8.44
CA LYS A 87 -1.67 2.05 9.81
C LYS A 87 -1.50 0.55 10.04
N ILE A 88 -1.92 -0.30 9.10
CA ILE A 88 -1.73 -1.76 9.18
C ILE A 88 -0.25 -2.09 9.29
N CYS A 89 0.59 -1.55 8.40
CA CYS A 89 2.03 -1.80 8.41
C CYS A 89 2.67 -1.34 9.72
N THR A 90 2.28 -0.16 10.21
CA THR A 90 2.77 0.38 11.48
C THR A 90 2.34 -0.50 12.67
N GLY A 91 1.09 -0.95 12.69
CA GLY A 91 0.59 -1.89 13.71
C GLY A 91 1.35 -3.21 13.72
N MET A 92 1.62 -3.78 12.54
CA MET A 92 2.45 -4.98 12.40
C MET A 92 3.88 -4.76 12.88
N ILE A 93 4.47 -3.60 12.58
CA ILE A 93 5.81 -3.24 13.05
C ILE A 93 5.84 -3.11 14.58
N ASN A 94 4.77 -2.62 15.19
CA ASN A 94 4.66 -2.45 16.65
C ASN A 94 4.36 -3.75 17.41
N GLY A 95 4.11 -4.87 16.72
CA GLY A 95 3.95 -6.19 17.33
C GLY A 95 2.57 -6.82 17.19
N ASN A 96 1.62 -6.15 16.52
CA ASN A 96 0.34 -6.77 16.19
C ASN A 96 0.52 -7.81 15.07
N ASN A 97 -0.25 -8.88 15.13
CA ASN A 97 -0.18 -10.00 14.22
C ASN A 97 -1.21 -9.84 13.11
N LEU A 98 -0.77 -10.03 11.86
CA LEU A 98 -1.65 -10.19 10.70
C LEU A 98 -1.31 -11.50 10.02
N SER A 99 -2.35 -12.28 9.70
CA SER A 99 -2.16 -13.53 8.99
C SER A 99 -1.58 -13.31 7.60
N THR A 100 -0.71 -14.23 7.19
CA THR A 100 -0.10 -14.21 5.85
C THR A 100 -1.14 -14.12 4.73
N ASP A 101 -2.27 -14.83 4.86
CA ASP A 101 -3.36 -14.78 3.87
C ASP A 101 -3.94 -13.37 3.72
N GLN A 102 -4.28 -12.70 4.83
CA GLN A 102 -4.85 -11.34 4.78
C GLN A 102 -3.86 -10.33 4.23
N PHE A 103 -2.59 -10.44 4.61
CA PHE A 103 -1.54 -9.57 4.08
C PHE A 103 -1.37 -9.78 2.56
N VAL A 104 -1.35 -11.03 2.08
CA VAL A 104 -1.27 -11.34 0.65
C VAL A 104 -2.51 -10.84 -0.10
N ARG A 105 -3.70 -10.93 0.48
CA ARG A 105 -4.94 -10.40 -0.12
C ARG A 105 -4.84 -8.89 -0.35
N ILE A 106 -4.39 -8.13 0.65
CA ILE A 106 -4.19 -6.67 0.53
C ILE A 106 -3.19 -6.35 -0.60
N CYS A 107 -2.04 -7.04 -0.61
CA CYS A 107 -0.99 -6.77 -1.59
C CYS A 107 -1.42 -7.13 -3.02
N ARG A 108 -2.17 -8.23 -3.20
CA ARG A 108 -2.72 -8.65 -4.50
C ARG A 108 -3.70 -7.64 -5.08
N VAL A 109 -4.56 -7.06 -4.24
CA VAL A 109 -5.55 -6.05 -4.68
C VAL A 109 -4.86 -4.81 -5.23
N LEU A 110 -3.75 -4.41 -4.60
CA LEU A 110 -2.91 -3.29 -5.06
C LEU A 110 -1.95 -3.69 -6.18
N GLY A 111 -1.92 -4.96 -6.61
CA GLY A 111 -0.97 -5.45 -7.60
C GLY A 111 0.50 -5.30 -7.17
N ILE A 112 0.77 -5.28 -5.87
CA ILE A 112 2.13 -5.20 -5.33
C ILE A 112 2.69 -6.61 -5.26
N GLU A 113 3.74 -6.85 -6.03
CA GLU A 113 4.45 -8.13 -6.00
C GLU A 113 5.47 -8.05 -4.88
N LEU A 114 5.22 -8.84 -3.84
CA LEU A 114 6.13 -9.05 -2.74
C LEU A 114 6.82 -10.38 -2.93
#